data_AF-A0A2T5LDZ1-F1
#
_entry.id   AF-A0A2T5LDZ1-F1
#
_cell.length_a   1.000
_cell.length_b   1.000
_cell.length_c   1.000
_cell.angle_alpha   90.00
_cell.angle_beta   90.00
_cell.angle_gamma   90.00
#
_symmetry.space_group_name_H-M   'P 1'
#
loop_
_entity.id
_entity.type
_entity.pdbx_description
1 polymer ?
#
loop_
_entity_poly.entity_id
_entity_poly.type
_entity_poly.pdbx_seq_one_letter_code
_entity_poly.pdbx_strand_id
1 'polypeptide(L)'
;MRDTVELLEAIGRDAALRRASPEALAQVLEASEASEGLRELVANGDSAGLTKELGLKQMHVEHMTQTGGHEGDGHDDHHHHHHDDDHGDGKDDEPKQRPDDADGDTPST
;
A
#
# COMPACT_ATOMS: atom_id res chain seq x y z
N MET A 1 -11.50 32.65 -12.31
CA MET A 1 -10.62 31.80 -11.47
C MET A 1 -11.42 31.19 -10.34
N ARG A 2 -11.72 29.89 -10.44
CA ARG A 2 -12.24 29.11 -9.32
C ARG A 2 -11.13 28.92 -8.26
N ASP A 3 -11.51 28.72 -7.01
CA ASP A 3 -10.56 28.43 -5.94
C ASP A 3 -9.85 27.09 -6.23
N THR A 4 -8.51 27.09 -6.24
CA THR A 4 -7.70 25.90 -6.53
C THR A 4 -7.99 24.77 -5.55
N VAL A 5 -8.29 25.08 -4.29
CA VAL A 5 -8.64 24.09 -3.26
C VAL A 5 -10.01 23.48 -3.52
N GLU A 6 -11.01 24.28 -3.87
CA GLU A 6 -12.34 23.76 -4.24
C GLU A 6 -12.27 22.84 -5.47
N LEU A 7 -11.43 23.19 -6.44
CA LEU A 7 -11.22 22.38 -7.65
C LEU A 7 -10.52 21.05 -7.32
N LEU A 8 -9.50 21.07 -6.47
CA LEU A 8 -8.85 19.85 -5.97
C LEU A 8 -9.82 18.97 -5.18
N GLU A 9 -10.70 19.57 -4.37
CA GLU A 9 -11.75 18.83 -3.65
C GLU A 9 -12.77 18.20 -4.62
N ALA A 10 -13.19 18.93 -5.66
CA ALA A 10 -14.08 18.41 -6.68
C ALA A 10 -13.47 17.21 -7.42
N ILE A 11 -12.19 17.29 -7.80
CA ILE A 11 -11.44 16.20 -8.43
C ILE A 11 -11.30 15.02 -7.46
N GLY A 12 -11.03 15.28 -6.18
CA GLY A 12 -10.90 14.24 -5.15
C GLY A 12 -12.22 13.49 -4.89
N ARG A 13 -13.36 14.18 -4.97
CA ARG A 13 -14.70 13.58 -4.82
C ARG A 13 -15.14 12.80 -6.05
N ASP A 14 -14.78 13.25 -7.24
CA ASP A 14 -15.20 12.62 -8.49
C ASP A 14 -14.23 11.49 -8.90
N ALA A 15 -14.71 10.24 -8.79
CA ALA A 15 -13.92 9.06 -9.15
C ALA A 15 -13.57 9.00 -10.65
N ALA A 16 -14.38 9.59 -11.53
CA ALA A 16 -14.10 9.67 -12.96
C ALA A 16 -12.96 10.65 -13.24
N LEU A 17 -12.97 11.83 -12.60
CA LEU A 17 -11.89 12.80 -12.73
C LEU A 17 -10.56 12.27 -12.17
N ARG A 18 -10.62 11.56 -11.04
CA ARG A 18 -9.43 10.93 -10.45
C ARG A 18 -8.79 9.85 -11.32
N ARG A 19 -9.57 9.21 -12.20
CA ARG A 19 -9.10 8.16 -13.12
C ARG A 19 -9.02 8.63 -14.57
N ALA A 20 -9.30 9.91 -14.83
CA ALA A 20 -9.25 10.48 -16.17
C ALA A 20 -7.82 10.45 -16.70
N SER A 21 -7.67 10.36 -18.02
CA SER A 21 -6.36 10.56 -18.63
C SER A 21 -5.90 12.01 -18.39
N PRO A 22 -4.57 12.27 -18.38
CA PRO A 22 -4.05 13.62 -18.21
C PRO A 22 -4.64 14.63 -19.21
N GLU A 23 -4.86 14.21 -20.46
CA GLU A 23 -5.41 15.07 -21.52
C GLU A 23 -6.89 15.40 -21.29
N ALA A 24 -7.67 14.44 -20.78
CA ALA A 24 -9.07 14.67 -20.43
C ALA A 24 -9.17 15.59 -19.21
N LEU A 25 -8.31 15.38 -18.20
CA LEU A 25 -8.28 16.21 -17.01
C LEU A 25 -7.82 17.65 -17.34
N ALA A 26 -6.83 17.81 -18.23
CA ALA A 26 -6.36 19.13 -18.66
C ALA A 26 -7.46 19.97 -19.32
N GLN A 27 -8.31 19.36 -20.16
CA GLN A 27 -9.45 20.05 -20.78
C GLN A 27 -10.50 20.50 -19.74
N VAL A 28 -10.78 19.67 -18.75
CA VAL A 28 -11.72 20.01 -17.66
C VAL A 28 -11.18 21.16 -16.80
N LEU A 29 -9.87 21.13 -16.51
CA LEU A 29 -9.18 22.19 -15.77
C LEU A 29 -9.15 23.51 -16.54
N GLU A 30 -8.93 23.47 -17.84
CA GLU A 30 -8.97 24.66 -18.70
C GLU A 30 -10.38 25.28 -18.73
N ALA A 31 -11.42 24.45 -18.90
CA ALA A 31 -12.81 24.90 -18.85
C ALA A 31 -13.21 25.47 -17.47
N SER A 32 -12.50 25.08 -16.41
CA SER A 32 -12.73 25.54 -15.04
C SER A 32 -11.87 26.75 -14.63
N GLU A 33 -11.08 27.31 -15.56
CA GLU A 33 -10.09 28.37 -15.29
C GLU A 33 -9.14 28.02 -14.13
N ALA A 34 -8.60 26.80 -14.14
CA ALA A 34 -7.66 26.32 -13.14
C ALA A 34 -6.36 27.16 -13.09
N SER A 35 -5.68 27.13 -11.94
CA SER A 35 -4.38 27.78 -11.77
C SER A 35 -3.29 27.17 -12.66
N GLU A 36 -2.26 27.96 -12.93
CA GLU A 36 -1.16 27.57 -13.82
C GLU A 36 -0.42 26.34 -13.26
N GLY A 37 -0.09 26.34 -11.98
CA GLY A 37 0.57 25.21 -11.33
C GLY A 37 -0.24 23.92 -11.37
N LEU A 38 -1.58 23.99 -11.30
CA LEU A 38 -2.44 22.81 -11.42
C LEU A 38 -2.49 22.30 -12.87
N ARG A 39 -2.45 23.19 -13.87
CA ARG A 39 -2.39 22.82 -15.28
C ARG A 39 -1.04 22.19 -15.65
N GLU A 40 0.07 22.74 -15.15
CA GLU A 40 1.41 22.20 -15.34
C GLU A 40 1.57 20.82 -14.68
N LEU A 41 1.00 20.62 -13.49
CA LEU A 41 0.97 19.32 -12.82
C LEU A 41 0.31 18.26 -13.70
N VAL A 42 -0.84 18.57 -14.29
CA VAL A 42 -1.56 17.60 -15.13
C VAL A 42 -0.86 17.39 -16.47
N ALA A 43 -0.28 18.43 -17.07
CA ALA A 43 0.39 18.33 -18.37
C ALA A 43 1.75 17.61 -18.29
N ASN A 44 2.55 17.90 -17.27
CA ASN A 44 3.96 17.52 -17.20
C ASN A 44 4.28 16.61 -16.00
N GLY A 45 3.33 16.44 -15.07
CA GLY A 45 3.58 15.77 -13.79
C GLY A 45 4.39 16.62 -12.79
N ASP A 46 4.60 17.91 -13.07
CA ASP A 46 5.38 18.80 -12.21
C ASP A 46 4.51 19.48 -11.14
N SER A 47 4.73 19.13 -9.88
CA SER A 47 4.01 19.69 -8.74
C SER A 47 4.66 20.95 -8.15
N ALA A 48 5.82 21.40 -8.64
CA ALA A 48 6.56 22.50 -8.03
C ALA A 48 5.78 23.83 -8.06
N GLY A 49 5.16 24.15 -9.20
CA GLY A 49 4.30 25.33 -9.36
C GLY A 49 3.14 25.30 -8.38
N LEU A 50 2.37 24.20 -8.37
CA LEU A 50 1.23 24.02 -7.46
C LEU A 50 1.64 24.06 -5.97
N THR A 51 2.77 23.46 -5.62
CA THR A 51 3.29 23.46 -4.24
C THR A 51 3.57 24.89 -3.77
N LYS A 52 4.15 25.72 -4.64
CA LYS A 52 4.43 27.13 -4.36
C LYS A 52 3.13 27.93 -4.24
N GLU A 53 2.17 27.73 -5.14
CA GLU A 53 0.86 28.40 -5.11
C GLU A 53 0.12 28.13 -3.79
N LEU A 54 0.14 26.88 -3.33
CA LEU A 54 -0.54 26.46 -2.10
C LEU A 54 0.28 26.75 -0.82
N GLY A 55 1.51 27.26 -0.95
CA GLY A 55 2.39 27.54 0.18
C GLY A 55 2.82 26.28 0.95
N LEU A 56 2.79 25.11 0.31
CA LEU A 56 3.14 23.84 0.93
C LEU A 56 4.64 23.77 1.24
N LYS A 57 4.98 23.41 2.47
CA LYS A 57 6.36 23.22 2.94
C LYS A 57 6.55 21.77 3.37
N GLN A 58 7.58 21.11 2.83
CA GLN A 58 8.00 19.81 3.35
C GLN A 58 8.59 19.99 4.75
N MET A 59 7.85 19.59 5.78
CA MET A 59 8.41 19.37 7.11
C MET A 59 9.06 17.99 7.12
N HIS A 60 10.39 17.96 7.13
CA HIS A 60 11.12 16.73 7.43
C HIS A 60 11.01 16.49 8.93
N VAL A 61 10.38 15.39 9.33
CA VAL A 61 10.43 14.89 10.72
C VAL A 61 11.43 13.75 10.74
N GLU A 62 12.49 13.87 11.53
CA GLU A 62 13.37 12.76 11.82
C GLU A 62 12.61 11.77 12.70
N HIS A 63 12.14 10.67 12.11
CA HIS A 63 11.59 9.56 12.88
C HIS A 63 12.75 8.85 13.58
N MET A 64 12.96 9.15 14.87
CA MET A 64 13.87 8.36 15.69
C MET A 64 13.20 7.03 16.03
N THR A 65 13.63 5.95 15.37
CA THR A 65 13.22 4.59 15.71
C THR A 65 13.82 4.24 17.07
N GLN A 66 13.04 4.39 18.14
CA GLN A 66 13.40 3.86 19.44
C GLN A 66 13.20 2.33 19.40
N THR A 67 14.26 1.56 19.17
CA THR A 67 14.21 0.12 19.37
C THR A 67 14.20 -0.12 20.87
N GLY A 68 13.03 -0.46 21.43
CA GLY A 68 12.91 -0.83 22.84
C GLY A 68 13.83 -2.02 23.15
N GLY A 69 14.77 -1.82 24.07
CA GLY A 69 15.56 -2.91 24.62
C GLY A 69 14.64 -3.88 25.35
N HIS A 70 14.54 -5.10 24.84
CA HIS A 70 13.80 -6.18 25.48
C HIS A 70 14.56 -6.63 26.72
N GLU A 71 14.13 -6.19 27.91
CA GLU A 71 14.57 -6.77 29.18
C GLU A 71 13.88 -8.13 29.33
N GLY A 72 14.50 -9.17 28.77
CA GLY A 72 14.08 -10.55 28.97
C GLY A 72 14.44 -11.02 30.38
N ASP A 73 13.59 -10.72 31.36
CA ASP A 73 13.51 -11.45 32.61
C ASP A 73 12.27 -12.35 32.57
N GLY A 74 12.45 -13.67 32.65
CA GLY A 74 11.33 -14.59 32.57
C GLY A 74 11.67 -16.08 32.43
N HIS A 75 12.01 -16.68 33.56
CA HIS A 75 11.74 -18.07 33.97
C HIS A 75 12.53 -19.26 33.37
N ASP A 76 13.36 -19.81 34.26
CA ASP A 76 13.73 -21.22 34.40
C ASP A 76 12.49 -22.13 34.37
N ASP A 77 12.35 -23.00 33.37
CA ASP A 77 11.29 -24.03 33.31
C ASP A 77 11.83 -25.37 32.76
N HIS A 78 12.19 -26.21 33.73
CA HIS A 78 12.11 -27.68 33.79
C HIS A 78 12.36 -28.53 32.52
N HIS A 79 13.51 -29.22 32.55
CA HIS A 79 13.78 -30.43 31.79
C HIS A 79 12.71 -31.52 32.04
N HIS A 80 11.80 -31.72 31.09
CA HIS A 80 10.99 -32.93 31.04
C HIS A 80 11.68 -34.01 30.21
N HIS A 81 12.16 -35.03 30.94
CA HIS A 81 12.68 -36.27 30.40
C HIS A 81 11.64 -36.98 29.51
N HIS A 82 12.10 -37.43 28.35
CA HIS A 82 11.52 -38.48 27.51
C HIS A 82 11.00 -39.65 28.35
N HIS A 83 9.80 -40.14 28.04
CA HIS A 83 9.55 -41.57 28.08
C HIS A 83 8.51 -41.92 27.00
N ASP A 84 9.00 -42.64 26.01
CA ASP A 84 8.25 -43.38 25.02
C ASP A 84 7.44 -44.49 25.71
N ASP A 85 6.13 -44.54 25.46
CA ASP A 85 5.34 -45.74 25.69
C ASP A 85 4.39 -45.96 24.50
N ASP A 86 4.80 -46.92 23.69
CA ASP A 86 4.07 -47.64 22.66
C ASP A 86 2.86 -48.38 23.27
N HIS A 87 1.64 -48.06 22.83
CA HIS A 87 0.68 -49.05 22.29
C HIS A 87 -0.69 -48.43 21.97
N GLY A 88 -1.20 -48.77 20.79
CA GLY A 88 -2.33 -48.11 20.14
C GLY A 88 -3.72 -48.66 20.45
N ASP A 89 -4.72 -47.97 19.92
CA ASP A 89 -5.96 -48.57 19.44
C ASP A 89 -6.63 -47.61 18.44
N GLY A 90 -7.14 -48.17 17.35
CA GLY A 90 -7.48 -47.46 16.12
C GLY A 90 -8.68 -46.52 16.25
N LYS A 91 -8.61 -45.42 15.49
CA LYS A 91 -9.80 -44.80 14.91
C LYS A 91 -9.50 -44.41 13.47
N ASP A 92 -10.20 -45.11 12.58
CA ASP A 92 -10.39 -44.77 11.19
C ASP A 92 -10.94 -43.35 11.07
N ASP A 93 -10.17 -42.45 10.48
CA ASP A 93 -10.67 -41.23 9.86
C ASP A 93 -9.66 -40.81 8.78
N GLU A 94 -9.74 -41.48 7.62
CA GLU A 94 -9.32 -40.85 6.37
C GLU A 94 -10.57 -40.23 5.73
N PRO A 95 -10.46 -39.01 5.20
CA PRO A 95 -10.36 -39.01 3.76
C PRO A 95 -9.30 -38.04 3.19
N LYS A 96 -8.52 -38.63 2.27
CA LYS A 96 -8.17 -38.11 0.95
C LYS A 96 -6.98 -37.16 0.89
N GLN A 97 -5.85 -37.79 0.56
CA GLN A 97 -4.95 -37.42 -0.53
C GLN A 97 -5.41 -36.19 -1.34
N ARG A 98 -4.54 -35.16 -1.38
CA ARG A 98 -4.25 -34.52 -2.65
C ARG A 98 -2.87 -35.01 -3.06
N PRO A 99 -2.77 -35.87 -4.08
CA PRO A 99 -1.49 -36.23 -4.64
C PRO A 99 -0.99 -35.08 -5.52
N ASP A 100 0.34 -35.07 -5.64
CA ASP A 100 1.16 -34.45 -6.67
C ASP A 100 1.44 -32.95 -6.50
N ASP A 101 2.67 -32.55 -6.12
CA ASP A 101 3.89 -32.62 -6.94
C ASP A 101 3.63 -31.92 -8.29
N ALA A 102 4.15 -30.72 -8.49
CA ALA A 102 5.52 -30.46 -8.92
C ALA A 102 5.48 -30.01 -10.39
N ASP A 103 6.22 -28.95 -10.63
CA ASP A 103 6.96 -28.66 -11.85
C ASP A 103 6.22 -28.59 -13.20
N GLY A 104 6.26 -27.38 -13.75
CA GLY A 104 6.76 -27.20 -15.10
C GLY A 104 5.75 -27.40 -16.22
N ASP A 105 5.20 -26.29 -16.71
CA ASP A 105 5.10 -26.12 -18.16
C ASP A 105 5.16 -24.64 -18.51
N THR A 106 6.34 -24.19 -18.92
CA THR A 106 6.48 -22.99 -19.75
C THR A 106 6.24 -23.41 -21.19
N PRO A 107 5.17 -22.95 -21.87
CA PRO A 107 5.15 -23.05 -23.31
C PRO A 107 6.05 -21.95 -23.89
N SER A 108 7.26 -22.34 -24.28
CA SER A 108 7.95 -21.71 -25.41
C SER A 108 7.22 -22.09 -26.69
N THR A 109 6.65 -21.09 -27.37
CA THR A 109 6.74 -20.86 -28.83
C THR A 109 6.24 -19.47 -29.15
#